data_AF-A0A645C2J9-F1
#
_entry.id   AF-A0A645C2J9-F1
#
_cell.length_a   1.000
_cell.length_b   1.000
_cell.length_c   1.000
_cell.angle_alpha   90.00
_cell.angle_beta   90.00
_cell.angle_gamma   90.00
#
_symmetry.space_group_name_H-M   'P 1'
#
loop_
_entity.id
_entity.type
_entity.pdbx_description
1 polymer ?
#
loop_
_entity_poly.entity_id
_entity_poly.type
_entity_poly.pdbx_seq_one_letter_code
_entity_poly.pdbx_strand_id
1 'polypeptide(L)'
;MNSALVEFEHFKRSKTLHDAIVEVNRLEEEGDALYINGVRNLYKTSKDPIELMVWTEIYRLLEKCCDSCEEVANNIENIVMKNS
;
A
#
# COMPACT_ATOMS: atom_id res chain seq x y z
N MET A 1 2.98 -8.45 0.88
CA MET A 1 2.06 -8.84 1.96
C MET A 1 2.13 -10.31 2.37
N ASN A 2 1.72 -11.29 1.54
CA ASN A 2 1.68 -12.72 1.97
C ASN A 2 3.01 -13.24 2.56
N SER A 3 4.14 -12.92 1.93
CA SER A 3 5.47 -13.28 2.44
C SER A 3 5.72 -12.73 3.85
N ALA A 4 5.38 -11.46 4.10
CA ALA A 4 5.53 -10.83 5.41
C ALA A 4 4.68 -11.53 6.48
N LEU A 5 3.44 -11.93 6.15
CA LEU A 5 2.57 -12.66 7.08
C LEU A 5 3.10 -14.04 7.44
N VAL A 6 3.63 -14.79 6.46
CA VAL A 6 4.23 -16.12 6.69
C VAL A 6 5.47 -16.01 7.57
N GLU A 7 6.35 -15.05 7.27
CA GLU A 7 7.59 -14.85 8.03
C GLU A 7 7.35 -14.30 9.45
N PHE A 8 6.25 -13.57 9.65
CA PHE A 8 5.89 -13.01 10.95
C PHE A 8 5.65 -14.07 12.02
N GLU A 9 5.10 -15.25 11.66
CA GLU A 9 4.92 -16.37 12.61
C GLU A 9 6.24 -16.80 13.28
N HIS A 10 7.36 -16.65 12.56
CA HIS A 10 8.69 -17.03 13.02
C HIS A 10 9.66 -15.84 13.10
N PHE A 11 9.14 -14.63 13.35
CA PHE A 11 9.88 -13.37 13.24
C PHE A 11 11.21 -13.34 13.99
N LYS A 12 11.32 -13.98 15.16
CA LYS A 12 12.58 -14.04 15.96
C LYS A 12 13.75 -14.70 15.24
N ARG A 13 13.48 -15.49 14.19
CA ARG A 13 14.50 -16.20 13.39
C ARG A 13 14.42 -15.84 11.90
N SER A 14 13.44 -15.03 11.52
CA SER A 14 13.26 -14.66 10.12
C SER A 14 14.43 -13.81 9.66
N LYS A 15 14.88 -14.07 8.44
CA LYS A 15 15.92 -13.28 7.75
C LYS A 15 15.36 -12.41 6.64
N THR A 16 14.08 -12.57 6.32
CA THR A 16 13.42 -12.02 5.12
C THR A 16 12.22 -11.14 5.48
N LEU A 17 11.77 -11.16 6.73
CA LEU A 17 10.62 -10.36 7.17
C LEU A 17 10.82 -8.86 6.93
N HIS A 18 12.01 -8.32 7.26
CA HIS A 18 12.29 -6.90 7.07
C HIS A 18 12.23 -6.52 5.59
N ASP A 19 12.86 -7.29 4.71
CA ASP A 19 12.82 -7.05 3.26
C ASP A 19 11.39 -7.12 2.71
N ALA A 20 10.57 -8.03 3.24
CA ALA A 20 9.16 -8.16 2.85
C ALA A 20 8.30 -6.97 3.30
N ILE A 21 8.63 -6.34 4.44
CA ILE A 21 7.98 -5.10 4.92
C ILE A 21 8.39 -3.93 4.04
N VAL A 22 9.70 -3.77 3.78
CA VAL A 22 10.23 -2.73 2.89
C VAL A 22 9.61 -2.81 1.50
N GLU A 23 9.42 -4.00 0.96
CA GLU A 23 8.78 -4.17 -0.35
C GLU A 23 7.29 -3.79 -0.34
N VAL A 24 6.57 -4.00 0.78
CA VAL A 24 5.18 -3.51 0.90
C VAL A 24 5.15 -1.99 0.88
N ASN A 25 6.03 -1.32 1.63
CA ASN A 25 6.11 0.14 1.66
C ASN A 25 6.49 0.69 0.28
N ARG A 26 7.45 0.06 -0.42
CA ARG A 26 7.82 0.46 -1.79
C ARG A 26 6.63 0.36 -2.77
N LEU A 27 5.80 -0.68 -2.64
CA LEU A 27 4.62 -0.85 -3.50
C LEU A 27 3.50 0.12 -3.14
N GLU A 28 3.36 0.49 -1.87
CA GLU A 28 2.45 1.56 -1.43
C GLU A 28 2.88 2.90 -2.03
N GLU A 29 4.15 3.30 -1.91
CA GLU A 29 4.67 4.54 -2.49
C GLU A 29 4.43 4.62 -4.02
N GLU A 30 4.56 3.48 -4.71
CA GLU A 30 4.25 3.37 -6.14
C GLU A 30 2.74 3.54 -6.41
N GLY A 31 1.89 2.94 -5.57
CA GLY A 31 0.43 3.10 -5.61
C GLY A 31 -0.01 4.56 -5.39
N ASP A 32 0.61 5.24 -4.44
CA ASP A 32 0.39 6.65 -4.12
C ASP A 32 0.74 7.57 -5.29
N ALA A 33 1.90 7.33 -5.90
CA ALA A 33 2.32 8.04 -7.10
C ALA A 33 1.36 7.81 -8.27
N LEU A 34 0.87 6.57 -8.45
CA LEU A 34 -0.12 6.23 -9.48
C LEU A 34 -1.46 6.91 -9.23
N TYR A 35 -1.92 6.98 -7.98
CA TYR A 35 -3.14 7.69 -7.59
C TYR A 35 -3.05 9.18 -7.95
N ILE A 36 -1.99 9.86 -7.49
CA ILE A 36 -1.80 11.30 -7.71
C ILE A 36 -1.74 11.61 -9.21
N ASN A 37 -0.96 10.82 -9.97
CA ASN A 37 -0.80 11.04 -11.41
C ASN A 37 -2.07 10.68 -12.19
N GLY A 38 -2.76 9.60 -11.81
CA GLY A 38 -4.01 9.15 -12.41
C GLY A 38 -5.13 10.16 -12.25
N VAL A 39 -5.38 10.60 -11.01
CA VAL A 39 -6.39 11.63 -10.71
C VAL A 39 -6.03 12.95 -11.40
N ARG A 40 -4.77 13.39 -11.34
CA ARG A 40 -4.35 14.62 -12.03
C ARG A 40 -4.61 14.54 -13.54
N ASN A 41 -4.32 13.40 -14.17
CA ASN A 41 -4.56 13.23 -15.59
C ASN A 41 -6.07 13.20 -15.91
N LEU A 42 -6.86 12.45 -15.14
CA LEU A 42 -8.30 12.35 -15.26
C LEU A 42 -8.99 13.72 -15.28
N TYR A 43 -8.66 14.60 -14.32
CA TYR A 43 -9.23 15.94 -14.23
C TYR A 43 -8.74 16.91 -15.32
N LYS A 44 -7.58 16.62 -15.94
CA LYS A 44 -7.09 17.39 -17.09
C LYS A 44 -7.81 17.01 -18.37
N THR A 45 -8.08 15.72 -18.57
CA THR A 45 -8.54 15.18 -19.85
C THR A 45 -10.05 15.00 -19.95
N SER A 46 -10.74 14.64 -18.87
CA SER A 46 -12.20 14.46 -18.87
C SER A 46 -12.95 15.74 -18.49
N LYS A 47 -14.12 15.94 -19.11
CA LYS A 47 -15.10 16.99 -18.80
C LYS A 47 -16.45 16.42 -18.37
N ASP A 48 -16.64 15.10 -18.44
CA ASP A 48 -17.86 14.45 -18.01
C ASP A 48 -17.86 14.30 -16.47
N PRO A 49 -18.77 14.96 -15.74
CA PRO A 49 -18.84 14.87 -14.29
C PRO A 49 -19.06 13.44 -13.77
N ILE A 50 -19.77 12.58 -14.52
CA ILE A 50 -20.03 11.20 -14.11
C ILE A 50 -18.75 10.39 -14.20
N GLU A 51 -18.01 10.53 -15.30
CA GLU A 51 -16.71 9.88 -15.49
C GLU A 51 -15.71 10.31 -14.42
N LEU A 52 -15.62 11.62 -14.14
CA LEU A 52 -14.77 12.16 -13.09
C LEU A 52 -15.11 11.54 -11.73
N MET A 53 -16.39 11.48 -11.36
CA MET A 53 -16.83 10.93 -10.09
C MET A 53 -16.49 9.44 -9.95
N VAL A 54 -16.80 8.64 -10.97
CA VAL A 54 -16.58 7.18 -10.95
C VAL A 54 -15.10 6.85 -10.87
N TRP A 55 -14.27 7.43 -11.73
CA TRP A 55 -12.85 7.11 -11.75
C TRP A 55 -12.08 7.65 -10.55
N THR A 56 -12.48 8.81 -10.02
CA THR A 56 -11.87 9.32 -8.78
C THR A 56 -12.12 8.36 -7.62
N GLU A 57 -13.34 7.83 -7.49
CA GLU A 57 -13.63 6.85 -6.42
C GLU A 57 -12.91 5.53 -6.63
N ILE A 58 -12.78 5.04 -7.87
CA ILE A 58 -12.00 3.84 -8.17
C ILE A 58 -10.53 4.03 -7.80
N TYR A 59 -9.90 5.14 -8.20
CA TYR A 59 -8.52 5.44 -7.86
C TYR A 59 -8.32 5.51 -6.34
N ARG A 60 -9.24 6.15 -5.62
CA ARG A 60 -9.21 6.24 -4.16
C ARG A 60 -9.35 4.87 -3.48
N LEU A 61 -10.22 4.00 -3.99
CA LEU A 61 -10.39 2.66 -3.43
C LEU A 61 -9.16 1.76 -3.66
N LEU A 62 -8.48 1.94 -4.80
CA LEU A 62 -7.23 1.24 -5.09
C LEU A 62 -6.09 1.70 -4.17
N GLU A 63 -5.91 3.01 -3.99
CA GLU A 63 -4.92 3.57 -3.07
C GLU A 63 -5.18 3.11 -1.63
N LYS A 64 -6.42 3.20 -1.16
CA LYS A 64 -6.80 2.70 0.16
C LYS A 64 -6.48 1.22 0.38
N CYS A 65 -6.52 0.40 -0.67
CA CYS A 65 -6.14 -1.01 -0.59
C CYS A 65 -4.63 -1.17 -0.36
N CYS A 66 -3.81 -0.36 -1.02
CA CYS A 66 -2.37 -0.30 -0.81
C CYS A 66 -2.03 0.19 0.59
N ASP A 67 -2.62 1.31 1.03
CA ASP A 67 -2.47 1.88 2.38
C ASP A 67 -2.84 0.86 3.47
N SER A 68 -3.94 0.12 3.29
CA SER A 68 -4.32 -0.97 4.22
C SER A 68 -3.25 -2.07 4.32
N CYS A 69 -2.51 -2.34 3.23
CA CYS A 69 -1.39 -3.28 3.28
C CYS A 69 -0.19 -2.69 4.01
N GLU A 70 0.13 -1.42 3.78
CA GLU A 70 1.20 -0.72 4.49
C GLU A 70 0.93 -0.65 6.00
N GLU A 71 -0.30 -0.33 6.41
CA GLU A 71 -0.69 -0.29 7.82
C GLU A 71 -0.43 -1.64 8.52
N VAL A 72 -0.76 -2.75 7.86
CA VAL A 72 -0.48 -4.09 8.38
C VAL A 72 1.04 -4.33 8.48
N ALA A 73 1.82 -3.93 7.48
CA ALA A 73 3.28 -4.07 7.50
C ALA A 73 3.93 -3.24 8.63
N ASN A 74 3.48 -2.00 8.81
CA ASN A 74 3.90 -1.10 9.88
C ASN A 74 3.53 -1.66 11.26
N ASN A 75 2.36 -2.28 11.40
CA ASN A 75 1.95 -2.96 12.65
C ASN A 75 2.84 -4.17 12.96
N ILE A 76 3.16 -4.99 11.94
CA ILE A 76 4.09 -6.10 12.08
C ILE A 76 5.46 -5.59 12.56
N GLU A 77 6.02 -4.56 11.91
CA GLU A 77 7.32 -3.98 12.28
C GLU A 77 7.33 -3.50 13.73
N ASN A 78 6.29 -2.77 14.14
CA ASN A 78 6.13 -2.29 15.52
C ASN A 78 6.09 -3.43 16.55
N ILE A 79 5.41 -4.54 16.24
CA ILE A 79 5.37 -5.70 17.13
C ILE A 79 6.75 -6.35 17.23
N VAL A 80 7.44 -6.53 16.10
CA VAL A 80 8.80 -7.10 16.05
C VAL A 80 9.75 -6.25 16.89
N MET A 81 9.75 -4.93 16.71
CA MET A 81 10.61 -4.00 17.48
C MET A 81 10.36 -4.08 18.98
N LYS A 82 9.11 -4.23 19.42
CA LYS A 82 8.77 -4.33 20.85
C LYS A 82 9.12 -5.67 21.49
N ASN A 83 9.33 -6.72 20.69
CA ASN A 83 9.57 -8.10 21.15
C ASN A 83 10.95 -8.65 20.75
N SER A 84 11.84 -7.76 20.28
CA SER A 84 13.24 -8.06 19.97
C SER A 84 14.17 -7.68 21.11
#